data_AF-A0A838T1W1-F1
#
_entry.id   AF-A0A838T1W1-F1
#
_cell.length_a   1.000
_cell.length_b   1.000
_cell.length_c   1.000
_cell.angle_alpha   90.00
_cell.angle_beta   90.00
_cell.angle_gamma   90.00
#
_symmetry.space_group_name_H-M   'P 1'
#
loop_
_entity.id
_entity.type
_entity.pdbx_description
1 polymer ?
#
loop_
_entity_poly.entity_id
_entity_poly.type
_entity_poly.pdbx_seq_one_letter_code
_entity_poly.pdbx_strand_id
1 'polypeptide(L)'
;MDEAKDPQPELERAVQENPDDARAIVALANHYWLTGHGPEAVGDLASRAIAADPQNRAGWHLWALSESDPRQRVARWQQVSARFPSDDLAKANLADNAASLAGAEHDYEAVDLAIFTYRELRANATAADQKAALDKAISTLEKWKF
;
A
#
# COMPACT_ATOMS: atom_id res chain seq x y z
N MET A 1 -16.20 28.17 12.79
CA MET A 1 -15.41 27.03 12.28
C MET A 1 -16.10 26.68 10.98
N ASP A 2 -15.50 27.03 9.84
CA ASP A 2 -16.08 26.73 8.53
C ASP A 2 -16.18 25.20 8.41
N GLU A 3 -17.40 24.71 8.21
CA GLU A 3 -17.64 23.32 7.85
C GLU A 3 -17.08 23.17 6.43
N ALA A 4 -15.88 22.56 6.32
CA ALA A 4 -15.28 22.32 5.03
C ALA A 4 -16.28 21.52 4.18
N LYS A 5 -16.71 22.11 3.07
CA LYS A 5 -17.63 21.47 2.12
C LYS A 5 -17.07 20.10 1.75
N ASP A 6 -17.91 19.07 1.83
CA ASP A 6 -17.54 17.71 1.40
C ASP A 6 -17.10 17.73 -0.08
N PRO A 7 -15.84 17.36 -0.40
CA PRO A 7 -15.32 17.38 -1.76
C PRO A 7 -15.85 16.23 -2.63
N GLN A 8 -16.57 15.26 -2.07
CA GLN A 8 -17.03 14.07 -2.79
C GLN A 8 -17.77 14.40 -4.10
N PRO A 9 -18.78 15.29 -4.14
CA PRO A 9 -19.54 15.54 -5.36
C PRO A 9 -18.69 16.17 -6.48
N GLU A 10 -17.66 16.94 -6.12
CA GLU A 10 -16.74 17.53 -7.09
C GLU A 10 -15.75 16.50 -7.64
N LEU A 11 -15.26 15.59 -6.79
CA LEU A 11 -14.38 14.50 -7.20
C LEU A 11 -15.12 13.51 -8.12
N GLU A 12 -16.36 13.16 -7.79
CA GLU A 12 -17.19 12.30 -8.63
C GLU A 12 -17.46 12.94 -10.00
N ARG A 13 -17.76 14.23 -10.03
CA ARG A 13 -17.94 14.97 -11.28
C ARG A 13 -16.66 15.02 -12.10
N ALA A 14 -15.51 15.26 -11.48
CA ALA A 14 -14.23 15.28 -12.19
C ALA A 14 -13.91 13.94 -12.88
N VAL A 15 -14.21 12.82 -12.22
CA VAL A 15 -14.07 11.47 -12.80
C VAL A 15 -15.10 11.20 -13.89
N GLN A 16 -16.32 11.74 -13.78
CA GLN A 16 -17.34 11.61 -14.83
C GLN A 16 -16.97 12.42 -16.09
N GLU A 17 -16.46 13.64 -15.91
CA GLU A 17 -16.04 14.52 -17.00
C GLU A 17 -14.75 14.03 -17.68
N ASN A 18 -13.84 13.41 -16.92
CA ASN A 18 -12.55 12.91 -17.40
C ASN A 18 -12.32 11.46 -16.91
N PRO A 19 -12.95 10.46 -17.53
CA PRO A 19 -12.97 9.08 -17.02
C PRO A 19 -11.62 8.35 -17.08
N ASP A 20 -10.67 8.89 -17.85
CA ASP A 20 -9.31 8.37 -18.04
C ASP A 20 -8.24 9.28 -17.39
N ASP A 21 -8.61 10.29 -16.60
CA ASP A 21 -7.64 11.05 -15.82
C ASP A 21 -7.29 10.27 -14.53
N ALA A 22 -6.18 9.55 -14.58
CA ALA A 22 -5.71 8.75 -13.45
C ALA A 22 -5.54 9.56 -12.15
N ARG A 23 -5.24 10.87 -12.21
CA ARG A 23 -5.12 11.71 -11.01
C ARG A 23 -6.49 12.00 -10.40
N ALA A 24 -7.48 12.32 -11.23
CA ALA A 24 -8.85 12.53 -10.77
C ALA A 24 -9.43 11.25 -10.15
N ILE A 25 -9.20 10.10 -10.80
CA ILE A 25 -9.64 8.79 -10.30
C ILE A 25 -9.00 8.46 -8.96
N VAL A 26 -7.68 8.66 -8.81
CA VAL A 26 -6.97 8.44 -7.54
C VAL A 26 -7.48 9.36 -6.44
N ALA A 27 -7.77 10.63 -6.75
CA ALA A 27 -8.29 11.57 -5.76
C ALA A 27 -9.64 11.11 -5.21
N LEU A 28 -10.54 10.63 -6.08
CA LEU A 28 -11.82 10.02 -5.66
C LEU A 28 -11.61 8.74 -4.85
N ALA A 29 -10.75 7.82 -5.33
CA ALA A 29 -10.46 6.57 -4.64
C ALA A 29 -9.89 6.80 -3.23
N ASN A 30 -8.97 7.76 -3.08
CA ASN A 30 -8.40 8.13 -1.79
C ASN A 30 -9.46 8.75 -0.86
N HIS A 31 -10.34 9.61 -1.40
CA HIS A 31 -11.45 10.14 -0.61
C HIS A 31 -12.38 9.03 -0.12
N TYR A 32 -12.79 8.11 -1.00
CA TYR A 32 -13.60 6.94 -0.67
C TYR A 32 -12.96 6.05 0.40
N TRP A 33 -11.64 5.85 0.33
CA TRP A 33 -10.89 5.14 1.36
C TRP A 33 -11.00 5.84 2.73
N LEU A 34 -10.75 7.16 2.76
CA LEU A 34 -10.76 7.95 4.00
C LEU A 34 -12.16 8.08 4.61
N THR A 35 -13.22 8.05 3.81
CA THR A 35 -14.62 8.14 4.26
C THR A 35 -15.30 6.78 4.44
N GLY A 36 -14.59 5.67 4.23
CA GLY A 36 -15.08 4.33 4.56
C GLY A 36 -16.06 3.73 3.55
N HIS A 37 -15.97 4.10 2.27
CA HIS A 37 -16.80 3.52 1.19
C HIS A 37 -16.47 2.05 0.87
N GLY A 38 -15.44 1.49 1.52
CA GLY A 38 -15.11 0.07 1.47
C GLY A 38 -14.06 -0.29 0.40
N PRO A 39 -13.43 -1.47 0.55
CA PRO A 39 -12.31 -1.91 -0.28
C PRO A 39 -12.69 -2.14 -1.75
N GLU A 40 -13.92 -2.58 -2.05
CA GLU A 40 -14.35 -2.86 -3.42
C GLU A 40 -14.40 -1.59 -4.27
N ALA A 41 -15.10 -0.54 -3.78
CA ALA A 41 -15.20 0.74 -4.48
C ALA A 41 -13.83 1.40 -4.70
N VAL A 42 -12.95 1.33 -3.70
CA VAL A 42 -11.58 1.85 -3.80
C VAL A 42 -10.75 1.03 -4.80
N GLY A 43 -10.88 -0.30 -4.77
CA GLY A 43 -10.16 -1.21 -5.65
C GLY A 43 -10.55 -1.06 -7.12
N ASP A 44 -11.82 -0.84 -7.42
CA ASP A 44 -12.31 -0.60 -8.77
C ASP A 44 -11.76 0.71 -9.34
N LEU A 45 -11.82 1.79 -8.56
CA LEU A 45 -11.26 3.07 -8.97
C LEU A 45 -9.73 2.98 -9.12
N ALA A 46 -9.04 2.31 -8.19
CA ALA A 46 -7.60 2.13 -8.28
C ALA A 46 -7.19 1.32 -9.53
N SER A 47 -7.94 0.27 -9.87
CA SER A 47 -7.74 -0.52 -11.08
C SER A 47 -7.93 0.33 -12.35
N ARG A 48 -8.95 1.18 -12.38
CA ARG A 48 -9.16 2.15 -13.48
C ARG A 48 -8.02 3.16 -13.58
N ALA A 49 -7.53 3.69 -12.46
CA ALA A 49 -6.40 4.61 -12.46
C ALA A 49 -5.12 3.96 -13.01
N ILE A 50 -4.86 2.69 -12.68
CA ILE A 50 -3.74 1.92 -13.23
C ILE A 50 -3.91 1.69 -14.74
N ALA A 51 -5.12 1.40 -15.20
CA ALA A 51 -5.40 1.22 -16.62
C ALA A 51 -5.20 2.52 -17.42
N ALA A 52 -5.62 3.66 -16.85
CA ALA A 52 -5.44 4.98 -17.43
C ALA A 52 -3.98 5.43 -17.45
N ASP A 53 -3.23 5.21 -16.37
CA ASP A 53 -1.79 5.49 -16.27
C ASP A 53 -1.07 4.39 -15.47
N PRO A 54 -0.41 3.43 -16.14
CA PRO A 54 0.33 2.37 -15.48
C PRO A 54 1.55 2.83 -14.67
N GLN A 55 1.94 4.10 -14.75
CA GLN A 55 3.01 4.72 -13.94
C GLN A 55 2.45 5.47 -12.72
N ASN A 56 1.12 5.57 -12.57
CA ASN A 56 0.50 6.23 -11.43
C ASN A 56 0.66 5.38 -10.16
N ARG A 57 1.75 5.64 -9.43
CA ARG A 57 2.13 4.96 -8.19
C ARG A 57 1.02 4.98 -7.12
N ALA A 58 0.27 6.07 -7.02
CA ALA A 58 -0.79 6.20 -6.02
C ALA A 58 -1.98 5.27 -6.34
N GLY A 59 -2.31 5.08 -7.63
CA GLY A 59 -3.28 4.07 -8.06
C GLY A 59 -2.86 2.66 -7.67
N TRP A 60 -1.58 2.31 -7.90
CA TRP A 60 -1.01 1.04 -7.45
C TRP A 60 -1.05 0.84 -5.93
N HIS A 61 -0.78 1.89 -5.14
CA HIS A 61 -0.86 1.83 -3.68
C HIS A 61 -2.28 1.57 -3.20
N LEU A 62 -3.27 2.31 -3.71
CA LEU A 62 -4.68 2.12 -3.35
C LEU A 62 -5.19 0.74 -3.78
N TRP A 63 -4.76 0.25 -4.94
CA TRP A 63 -5.11 -1.08 -5.42
C TRP A 63 -4.57 -2.20 -4.52
N ALA A 64 -3.33 -2.08 -4.04
CA ALA A 64 -2.78 -3.04 -3.10
C ALA A 64 -3.46 -2.92 -1.72
N LEU A 65 -3.66 -1.69 -1.24
CA LEU A 65 -4.28 -1.40 0.05
C LEU A 65 -5.73 -1.91 0.15
N SER A 66 -6.49 -1.84 -0.96
CA SER A 66 -7.89 -2.25 -0.99
C SER A 66 -8.10 -3.76 -1.02
N GLU A 67 -7.04 -4.57 -1.09
CA GLU A 67 -7.17 -6.03 -1.04
C GLU A 67 -7.43 -6.50 0.40
N SER A 68 -8.58 -7.12 0.60
CA SER A 68 -9.04 -7.54 1.93
C SER A 68 -8.35 -8.83 2.38
N ASP A 69 -8.08 -9.75 1.45
CA ASP A 69 -7.39 -10.99 1.76
C ASP A 69 -5.91 -10.73 2.09
N PRO A 70 -5.41 -11.10 3.29
CA PRO A 70 -4.04 -10.79 3.70
C PRO A 70 -2.97 -11.36 2.76
N ARG A 71 -3.17 -12.57 2.27
CA ARG A 71 -2.20 -13.24 1.40
C ARG A 71 -2.16 -12.61 0.02
N GLN A 72 -3.33 -12.31 -0.55
CA GLN A 72 -3.41 -11.57 -1.82
C GLN A 72 -2.88 -10.14 -1.67
N ARG A 73 -3.11 -9.47 -0.53
CA ARG A 73 -2.58 -8.13 -0.30
C ARG A 73 -1.05 -8.12 -0.25
N VAL A 74 -0.42 -9.12 0.36
CA VAL A 74 1.04 -9.30 0.28
C VAL A 74 1.47 -9.47 -1.17
N ALA A 75 0.80 -10.33 -1.95
CA ALA A 75 1.11 -10.53 -3.37
C ALA A 75 0.97 -9.23 -4.20
N ARG A 76 -0.05 -8.40 -3.92
CA ARG A 76 -0.20 -7.09 -4.56
C ARG A 76 0.95 -6.15 -4.19
N TRP A 77 1.32 -6.06 -2.92
CA TRP A 77 2.46 -5.22 -2.50
C TRP A 77 3.81 -5.70 -3.05
N GLN A 78 3.98 -7.00 -3.30
CA GLN A 78 5.14 -7.52 -4.04
C GLN A 78 5.16 -6.98 -5.48
N GLN A 79 4.02 -6.98 -6.17
CA GLN A 79 3.92 -6.40 -7.51
C GLN A 79 4.23 -4.90 -7.51
N VAL A 80 3.69 -4.14 -6.55
CA VAL A 80 3.97 -2.71 -6.42
C VAL A 80 5.46 -2.46 -6.18
N SER A 81 6.08 -3.20 -5.27
CA SER A 81 7.51 -3.04 -4.94
C SER A 81 8.43 -3.42 -6.11
N ALA A 82 8.05 -4.44 -6.89
CA ALA A 82 8.78 -4.83 -8.10
C ALA A 82 8.64 -3.77 -9.21
N ARG A 83 7.46 -3.16 -9.33
CA ARG A 83 7.17 -2.11 -10.32
C ARG A 83 7.89 -0.80 -10.00
N PHE A 84 7.96 -0.45 -8.71
CA PHE A 84 8.56 0.78 -8.19
C PHE A 84 9.69 0.46 -7.20
N PRO A 85 10.86 -0.01 -7.67
CA PRO A 85 11.91 -0.54 -6.78
C PRO A 85 12.56 0.50 -5.85
N SER A 86 12.39 1.79 -6.15
CA SER A 86 12.86 2.91 -5.31
C SER A 86 11.78 3.44 -4.36
N ASP A 87 10.60 2.81 -4.32
CA ASP A 87 9.50 3.23 -3.46
C ASP A 87 9.60 2.54 -2.10
N ASP A 88 10.29 3.21 -1.17
CA ASP A 88 10.44 2.73 0.19
C ASP A 88 9.08 2.63 0.92
N LEU A 89 8.06 3.41 0.54
CA LEU A 89 6.72 3.28 1.13
C LEU A 89 6.05 1.96 0.68
N ALA A 90 6.18 1.58 -0.60
CA ALA A 90 5.69 0.28 -1.07
C ALA A 90 6.41 -0.88 -0.37
N LYS A 91 7.74 -0.78 -0.20
CA LYS A 91 8.53 -1.79 0.53
C LYS A 91 8.14 -1.87 2.01
N ALA A 92 7.87 -0.75 2.66
CA ALA A 92 7.40 -0.74 4.05
C ALA A 92 6.04 -1.45 4.17
N ASN A 93 5.09 -1.13 3.29
CA ASN A 93 3.80 -1.81 3.26
C ASN A 93 3.93 -3.30 2.96
N LEU A 94 4.83 -3.71 2.05
CA LEU A 94 5.11 -5.12 1.78
C LEU A 94 5.62 -5.84 3.04
N ALA A 95 6.64 -5.27 3.70
CA ALA A 95 7.24 -5.87 4.88
C ALA A 95 6.23 -5.99 6.04
N ASP A 96 5.45 -4.94 6.29
CA ASP A 96 4.45 -4.90 7.37
C ASP A 96 3.30 -5.90 7.12
N ASN A 97 2.83 -6.02 5.88
CA ASN A 97 1.79 -6.99 5.52
C ASN A 97 2.32 -8.42 5.57
N ALA A 98 3.56 -8.67 5.14
CA ALA A 98 4.19 -9.98 5.24
C ALA A 98 4.41 -10.40 6.70
N ALA A 99 4.88 -9.49 7.56
CA ALA A 99 5.02 -9.76 9.00
C ALA A 99 3.66 -10.05 9.67
N SER A 100 2.62 -9.30 9.29
CA SER A 100 1.25 -9.53 9.79
C SER A 100 0.69 -10.89 9.34
N LEU A 101 0.87 -11.24 8.06
CA LEU A 101 0.48 -12.54 7.50
C LEU A 101 1.20 -13.68 8.20
N ALA A 102 2.51 -13.57 8.38
CA ALA A 102 3.33 -14.55 9.07
C ALA A 102 2.83 -14.81 10.49
N GLY A 103 2.52 -13.77 11.25
CA GLY A 103 1.99 -13.91 12.61
C GLY A 103 0.60 -14.55 12.65
N ALA A 104 -0.28 -14.19 11.71
CA ALA A 104 -1.65 -14.69 11.66
C ALA A 104 -1.75 -16.15 11.16
N GLU A 105 -0.89 -16.54 10.22
CA GLU A 105 -0.96 -17.82 9.53
C GLU A 105 0.21 -18.76 9.86
N HIS A 106 1.10 -18.37 10.78
CA HIS A 106 2.32 -19.11 11.15
C HIS A 106 3.20 -19.42 9.92
N ASP A 107 3.26 -18.48 8.98
CA ASP A 107 3.86 -18.65 7.67
C ASP A 107 5.34 -18.20 7.69
N TYR A 108 6.26 -19.18 7.67
CA TYR A 108 7.70 -18.93 7.66
C TYR A 108 8.19 -18.27 6.36
N GLU A 109 7.53 -18.49 5.22
CA GLU A 109 7.90 -17.82 3.95
C GLU A 109 7.57 -16.33 4.03
N ALA A 110 6.45 -15.99 4.66
CA ALA A 110 6.09 -14.60 4.93
C ALA A 110 7.05 -13.94 5.95
N VAL A 111 7.60 -14.68 6.92
CA VAL A 111 8.68 -14.18 7.80
C VAL A 111 9.91 -13.82 6.97
N ASP A 112 10.36 -14.73 6.11
CA ASP A 112 11.54 -14.52 5.27
C ASP A 112 11.36 -13.32 4.33
N LEU A 113 10.17 -13.19 3.73
CA LEU A 113 9.81 -12.05 2.89
C LEU A 113 9.85 -10.72 3.65
N ALA A 114 9.29 -10.67 4.87
CA ALA A 114 9.30 -9.48 5.70
C ALA A 114 10.72 -9.07 6.09
N ILE A 115 11.54 -10.03 6.56
CA ILE A 115 12.95 -9.79 6.92
C ILE A 115 13.75 -9.30 5.72
N PHE A 116 13.61 -9.95 4.57
CA PHE A 116 14.30 -9.54 3.34
C PHE A 116 13.96 -8.09 2.98
N THR A 117 12.68 -7.74 2.99
CA THR A 117 12.21 -6.41 2.61
C THR A 117 12.63 -5.34 3.61
N TYR A 118 12.59 -5.62 4.92
CA TYR A 118 13.13 -4.70 5.93
C TYR A 118 14.64 -4.48 5.80
N ARG A 119 15.41 -5.50 5.39
CA ARG A 119 16.85 -5.36 5.15
C ARG A 119 17.13 -4.43 3.97
N GLU A 120 16.32 -4.47 2.91
CA GLU A 120 16.42 -3.49 1.82
C GLU A 120 16.16 -2.06 2.32
N LEU A 121 15.07 -1.85 3.06
CA LEU A 121 14.74 -0.55 3.67
C LEU A 121 15.87 -0.07 4.59
N ARG A 122 16.48 -0.99 5.34
CA ARG A 122 17.56 -0.70 6.27
C ARG A 122 18.84 -0.25 5.58
N ALA A 123 19.10 -0.77 4.38
CA ALA A 123 20.21 -0.34 3.53
C ALA A 123 19.98 1.07 2.95
N ASN A 124 18.73 1.40 2.62
CA ASN A 124 18.36 2.71 2.06
C ASN A 124 18.23 3.81 3.13
N ALA A 125 17.86 3.46 4.36
CA ALA A 125 17.63 4.41 5.44
C ALA A 125 18.90 5.25 5.73
N THR A 126 18.72 6.55 5.95
CA THR A 126 19.81 7.46 6.36
C THR A 126 19.69 7.89 7.82
N ALA A 127 18.46 8.08 8.30
CA ALA A 127 18.16 8.45 9.67
C ALA A 127 18.49 7.31 10.67
N ALA A 128 19.15 7.66 11.77
CA ALA A 128 19.56 6.69 12.79
C ALA A 128 18.37 6.00 13.45
N ASP A 129 17.30 6.74 13.75
CA ASP A 129 16.10 6.19 14.39
C ASP A 129 15.38 5.18 13.47
N GLN A 130 15.30 5.49 12.17
CA GLN A 130 14.73 4.57 11.18
C GLN A 130 15.56 3.29 11.09
N LYS A 131 16.89 3.40 11.06
CA LYS A 131 17.80 2.25 11.07
C LYS A 131 17.59 1.37 12.30
N ALA A 132 17.54 1.97 13.48
CA ALA A 132 17.33 1.25 14.73
C ALA A 132 15.96 0.56 14.79
N ALA A 133 14.91 1.21 14.28
CA ALA A 133 13.58 0.62 14.21
C ALA A 133 13.55 -0.62 13.29
N LEU A 134 14.17 -0.53 12.10
CA LEU A 134 14.27 -1.64 11.16
C LEU A 134 15.12 -2.79 11.71
N ASP A 135 16.27 -2.50 12.33
CA ASP A 135 17.13 -3.52 12.97
C ASP A 135 16.36 -4.26 14.08
N LYS A 136 15.56 -3.53 14.87
CA LYS A 136 14.70 -4.13 15.91
C LYS A 136 13.61 -5.01 15.32
N ALA A 137 12.95 -4.59 14.24
CA ALA A 137 11.92 -5.37 13.56
C ALA A 137 12.51 -6.69 13.02
N ILE A 138 13.65 -6.61 12.32
CA ILE A 138 14.38 -7.78 11.80
C ILE A 138 14.73 -8.75 12.93
N SER A 139 15.39 -8.27 13.99
CA SER A 139 15.80 -9.13 15.12
C SER A 139 14.61 -9.77 15.86
N THR A 140 13.45 -9.12 15.84
CA THR A 140 12.22 -9.67 16.42
C THR A 140 11.70 -10.83 15.57
N LEU A 141 11.60 -10.65 14.26
CA LEU A 141 11.13 -11.67 13.32
C LEU A 141 12.06 -12.89 13.27
N GLU A 142 13.38 -12.69 13.33
CA GLU A 142 14.37 -13.79 13.36
C GLU A 142 14.17 -14.76 14.56
N LYS A 143 13.53 -14.29 15.63
CA LYS A 143 13.25 -15.08 16.83
C LYS A 143 11.91 -15.78 16.79
N TRP A 144 11.06 -15.51 15.79
CA TRP A 144 9.75 -16.14 15.70
C TRP A 144 9.89 -17.66 15.52
N LYS A 145 9.10 -18.37 16.32
CA LYS A 145 8.91 -19.81 16.30
C LYS A 145 7.42 -20.02 16.53
N PHE A 146 6.79 -20.62 15.53
CA PHE A 146 5.40 -21.05 15.57
C PHE A 146 5.33 -22.56 15.74
#